data_AF-A0A7V9EE50-F1
#
_entry.id   AF-A0A7V9EE50-F1
#
_cell.length_a   1.000
_cell.length_b   1.000
_cell.length_c   1.000
_cell.angle_alpha   90.00
_cell.angle_beta   90.00
_cell.angle_gamma   90.00
#
_symmetry.space_group_name_H-M   'P 1'
#
loop_
_entity.id
_entity.type
_entity.pdbx_description
1 polymer ?
#
loop_
_entity_poly.entity_id
_entity_poly.type
_entity_poly.pdbx_seq_one_letter_code
_entity_poly.pdbx_strand_id
1 'polypeptide(L)'
;MKRALASLTVLCALAGPPAASARVIELGEGATPSAKPSCPASGPTECQAVGRVTGYMGSSGDKKNPFTIPRAGKILAFQIALGNPTAKERAFFTDLYGGPPQVRISVLRAGRTRKTRLTHRLLRQSDRFRVDRYFGSSPTFVFDEPLKVSRGNRIALTVPTWTPSLALGLGRANWWRSSRRKGSCSNVSQRAQQQFVNGSRNYGCTYFTARLTYSVSYVPDPRRTDGRR
;
A
#
# COMPACT_ATOMS: atom_id res chain seq x y z
N MET A 1 -31.98 -70.16 -28.50
CA MET A 1 -32.05 -68.69 -28.69
C MET A 1 -31.90 -68.01 -27.34
N LYS A 2 -30.87 -67.17 -27.15
CA LYS A 2 -30.79 -66.00 -26.26
C LYS A 2 -29.32 -65.53 -26.22
N ARG A 3 -29.03 -64.46 -26.97
CA ARG A 3 -27.73 -63.76 -26.99
C ARG A 3 -27.74 -62.73 -25.86
N ALA A 4 -26.78 -62.79 -24.95
CA ALA A 4 -26.55 -61.73 -23.96
C ALA A 4 -25.44 -60.81 -24.48
N LEU A 5 -25.80 -59.57 -24.84
CA LEU A 5 -24.84 -58.49 -25.09
C LEU A 5 -24.57 -57.79 -23.75
N ALA A 6 -23.33 -57.85 -23.28
CA ALA A 6 -22.84 -57.02 -22.18
C ALA A 6 -22.28 -55.72 -22.76
N SER A 7 -22.96 -54.60 -22.49
CA SER A 7 -22.54 -53.26 -22.88
C SER A 7 -21.48 -52.74 -21.90
N LEU A 8 -20.28 -52.46 -22.40
CA LEU A 8 -19.18 -51.88 -21.64
C LEU A 8 -19.26 -50.33 -21.74
N THR A 9 -19.70 -49.67 -20.68
CA THR A 9 -19.70 -48.20 -20.58
C THR A 9 -18.32 -47.71 -20.13
N VAL A 10 -17.56 -47.13 -21.06
CA VAL A 10 -16.29 -46.44 -20.77
C VAL A 10 -16.60 -45.05 -20.19
N LEU A 11 -16.35 -44.88 -18.90
CA LEU A 11 -16.46 -43.59 -18.20
C LEU A 11 -15.16 -42.81 -18.41
N CYS A 12 -15.09 -41.97 -19.45
CA CYS A 12 -13.99 -41.02 -19.62
C CYS A 12 -14.11 -39.90 -18.58
N ALA A 13 -13.34 -39.98 -17.49
CA ALA A 13 -13.17 -38.88 -16.56
C ALA A 13 -12.38 -37.76 -17.24
N LEU A 14 -13.04 -36.64 -17.56
CA LEU A 14 -12.36 -35.41 -17.99
C LEU A 14 -11.56 -34.85 -16.80
N ALA A 15 -10.28 -35.22 -16.70
CA ALA A 15 -9.33 -34.50 -15.88
C ALA A 15 -9.00 -33.18 -16.60
N GLY A 16 -9.74 -32.11 -16.29
CA GLY A 16 -9.41 -30.77 -16.75
C GLY A 16 -8.02 -30.35 -16.22
N PRO A 17 -7.22 -29.60 -17.00
CA PRO A 17 -5.93 -29.11 -16.54
C PRO A 17 -6.12 -28.24 -15.28
N PRO A 18 -5.22 -28.33 -14.28
CA PRO A 18 -5.30 -27.50 -13.10
C PRO A 18 -5.21 -26.03 -13.53
N ALA A 19 -6.23 -25.24 -13.18
CA ALA A 19 -6.21 -23.80 -13.40
C ALA A 19 -5.02 -23.21 -12.64
N ALA A 20 -3.99 -22.77 -13.37
CA ALA A 20 -2.88 -22.03 -12.81
C ALA A 20 -3.36 -20.62 -12.41
N SER A 21 -3.98 -20.51 -11.24
CA SER A 21 -4.41 -19.23 -10.70
C SER A 21 -3.21 -18.49 -10.10
N ALA A 22 -2.90 -17.31 -10.66
CA ALA A 22 -1.90 -16.43 -10.08
C ALA A 22 -2.44 -15.90 -8.74
N ARG A 23 -1.83 -16.34 -7.64
CA ARG A 23 -2.23 -15.90 -6.29
C ARG A 23 -1.97 -14.39 -6.12
N VAL A 24 -3.05 -13.60 -6.04
CA VAL A 24 -3.00 -12.20 -5.62
C VAL A 24 -2.82 -12.16 -4.10
N ILE A 25 -1.91 -11.31 -3.63
CA ILE A 25 -1.59 -11.11 -2.22
C ILE A 25 -1.82 -9.65 -1.89
N GLU A 26 -2.70 -9.38 -0.94
CA GLU A 26 -2.96 -8.03 -0.43
C GLU A 26 -1.98 -7.66 0.67
N LEU A 27 -0.94 -6.92 0.32
CA LEU A 27 0.04 -6.43 1.29
C LEU A 27 -0.56 -5.27 2.08
N GLY A 28 -0.37 -5.26 3.40
CA GLY A 28 -0.94 -4.23 4.28
C GLY A 28 -2.31 -4.55 4.86
N GLU A 29 -3.05 -5.48 4.24
CA GLU A 29 -4.38 -5.89 4.70
C GLU A 29 -4.33 -6.81 5.93
N GLY A 30 -5.44 -6.90 6.67
CA GLY A 30 -5.67 -7.91 7.71
C GLY A 30 -4.83 -7.73 8.97
N ALA A 31 -4.31 -6.53 9.22
CA ALA A 31 -3.64 -6.18 10.47
C ALA A 31 -4.67 -5.94 11.59
N THR A 32 -4.41 -6.49 12.77
CA THR A 32 -5.33 -6.43 13.93
C THR A 32 -4.81 -5.48 15.00
N PRO A 33 -5.63 -4.56 15.54
CA PRO A 33 -7.00 -4.24 15.11
C PRO A 33 -7.02 -3.56 13.73
N SER A 34 -8.17 -3.65 13.06
CA SER A 34 -8.45 -2.85 11.87
C SER A 34 -8.39 -1.36 12.22
N ALA A 35 -7.95 -0.53 11.27
CA ALA A 35 -7.74 0.90 11.49
C ALA A 35 -8.56 1.70 10.48
N LYS A 36 -9.40 2.59 10.98
CA LYS A 36 -10.20 3.51 10.17
C LYS A 36 -9.55 4.89 10.14
N PRO A 37 -9.62 5.63 9.03
CA PRO A 37 -9.16 7.00 8.97
C PRO A 37 -9.83 7.88 10.04
N SER A 38 -9.12 8.89 10.54
CA SER A 38 -9.57 9.75 11.65
C SER A 38 -10.47 10.91 11.22
N CYS A 39 -10.88 10.97 9.95
CA CYS A 39 -11.77 12.02 9.44
C CYS A 39 -13.15 11.44 9.09
N PRO A 40 -14.25 12.15 9.40
CA PRO A 40 -14.31 13.46 10.06
C PRO A 40 -13.86 13.37 11.52
N ALA A 41 -13.49 14.50 12.12
CA ALA A 41 -13.16 14.54 13.53
C ALA A 41 -14.34 13.96 14.35
N SER A 42 -14.06 13.00 15.23
CA SER A 42 -15.06 12.41 16.12
C SER A 42 -14.47 12.27 17.53
N GLY A 43 -15.12 12.89 18.52
CA GLY A 43 -14.64 12.92 19.89
C GLY A 43 -13.33 13.73 20.04
N PRO A 44 -12.34 13.28 20.85
CA PRO A 44 -11.13 14.04 21.15
C PRO A 44 -10.07 14.01 20.02
N THR A 45 -10.31 13.29 18.92
CA THR A 45 -9.35 13.18 17.82
C THR A 45 -9.72 14.15 16.69
N GLU A 46 -8.88 15.15 16.46
CA GLU A 46 -9.01 16.05 15.32
C GLU A 46 -8.79 15.30 13.99
N CYS A 47 -9.47 15.75 12.93
CA CYS A 47 -9.23 15.25 11.58
C CYS A 47 -7.82 15.64 11.14
N GLN A 48 -7.01 14.63 10.79
CA GLN A 48 -5.65 14.86 10.29
C GLN A 48 -5.48 14.24 8.92
N ALA A 49 -4.98 15.05 7.99
CA ALA A 49 -4.53 14.58 6.70
C ALA A 49 -3.02 14.32 6.70
N VAL A 50 -2.61 13.35 5.88
CA VAL A 50 -1.21 13.21 5.48
C VAL A 50 -1.00 14.15 4.31
N GLY A 51 0.08 14.94 4.33
CA GLY A 51 0.37 15.86 3.23
C GLY A 51 1.84 16.00 2.90
N ARG A 52 2.13 16.10 1.60
CA ARG A 52 3.45 16.34 1.00
C ARG A 52 4.56 15.42 1.54
N VAL A 53 4.30 14.12 1.63
CA VAL A 53 5.26 13.12 2.14
C VAL A 53 5.22 11.82 1.36
N THR A 54 6.28 11.02 1.45
CA THR A 54 6.23 9.58 1.15
C THR A 54 6.36 8.83 2.47
N GLY A 55 5.51 7.84 2.71
CA GLY A 55 5.50 7.07 3.94
C GLY A 55 5.31 5.58 3.74
N TYR A 56 5.95 4.77 4.59
CA TYR A 56 5.73 3.32 4.65
C TYR A 56 5.42 2.88 6.08
N MET A 57 4.62 1.82 6.22
CA MET A 57 4.37 1.20 7.51
C MET A 57 5.59 0.40 7.96
N GLY A 58 6.04 0.64 9.18
CA GLY A 58 7.01 -0.22 9.85
C GLY A 58 6.35 -1.33 10.66
N SER A 59 5.17 -1.04 11.21
CA SER A 59 4.34 -2.02 11.92
C SER A 59 2.87 -1.59 11.88
N SER A 60 1.98 -2.55 11.66
CA SER A 60 0.53 -2.39 11.69
C SER A 60 -0.02 -3.42 12.68
N GLY A 61 -0.19 -3.02 13.93
CA GLY A 61 -0.60 -3.94 15.00
C GLY A 61 0.37 -5.12 15.14
N ASP A 62 -0.16 -6.31 14.89
CA ASP A 62 0.54 -7.60 14.87
C ASP A 62 1.48 -7.80 13.66
N LYS A 63 1.32 -7.05 12.57
CA LYS A 63 2.13 -7.21 11.35
C LYS A 63 3.36 -6.30 11.33
N LYS A 64 4.55 -6.90 11.22
CA LYS A 64 5.83 -6.17 11.03
C LYS A 64 6.18 -5.99 9.56
N ASN A 65 6.60 -4.78 9.19
CA ASN A 65 6.96 -4.37 7.83
C ASN A 65 5.99 -4.88 6.75
N PRO A 66 4.67 -4.63 6.86
CA PRO A 66 3.64 -5.32 6.08
C PRO A 66 3.68 -5.05 4.57
N PHE A 67 4.46 -4.07 4.12
CA PHE A 67 4.65 -3.72 2.70
C PHE A 67 6.03 -4.11 2.16
N THR A 68 6.72 -5.06 2.80
CA THR A 68 7.99 -5.58 2.28
C THR A 68 7.72 -6.70 1.31
N ILE A 69 8.28 -6.58 0.11
CA ILE A 69 8.11 -7.55 -0.96
C ILE A 69 8.87 -8.85 -0.63
N PRO A 70 8.17 -10.01 -0.55
CA PRO A 70 8.79 -11.26 -0.13
C PRO A 70 9.63 -11.90 -1.25
N ARG A 71 9.25 -11.72 -2.52
CA ARG A 71 9.95 -12.22 -3.70
C ARG A 71 9.66 -11.35 -4.94
N ALA A 72 10.29 -11.63 -6.08
CA ALA A 72 10.02 -10.87 -7.29
C ALA A 72 8.57 -11.04 -7.79
N GLY A 73 8.03 -9.98 -8.41
CA GLY A 73 6.67 -9.93 -8.92
C GLY A 73 6.28 -8.54 -9.38
N LYS A 74 4.97 -8.27 -9.37
CA LYS A 74 4.37 -7.01 -9.82
C LYS A 74 3.33 -6.49 -8.83
N ILE A 75 3.21 -5.18 -8.70
CA ILE A 75 2.07 -4.52 -8.06
C ILE A 75 1.14 -4.02 -9.17
N LEU A 76 -0.14 -4.34 -9.06
CA LEU A 76 -1.14 -4.06 -10.09
C LEU A 76 -2.15 -2.99 -9.68
N ALA A 77 -2.43 -2.92 -8.38
CA ALA A 77 -3.43 -2.02 -7.84
C ALA A 77 -3.11 -1.68 -6.38
N PHE A 78 -3.84 -0.69 -5.86
CA PHE A 78 -3.88 -0.41 -4.43
C PHE A 78 -5.28 -0.01 -4.01
N GLN A 79 -5.63 -0.36 -2.78
CA GLN A 79 -6.82 0.14 -2.12
C GLN A 79 -6.41 1.16 -1.06
N ILE A 80 -7.21 2.20 -0.86
CA ILE A 80 -6.95 3.23 0.15
C ILE A 80 -8.25 3.58 0.86
N ALA A 81 -8.28 3.44 2.19
CA ALA A 81 -9.41 3.91 2.98
C ALA A 81 -9.24 5.40 3.26
N LEU A 82 -10.26 6.18 2.90
CA LEU A 82 -10.28 7.63 2.97
C LEU A 82 -11.31 8.09 3.99
N GLY A 83 -10.90 8.95 4.90
CA GLY A 83 -11.84 9.63 5.78
C GLY A 83 -12.77 10.54 5.00
N ASN A 84 -13.83 11.04 5.67
CA ASN A 84 -14.79 11.96 5.08
C ASN A 84 -14.66 13.37 5.68
N PRO A 85 -13.62 14.13 5.33
CA PRO A 85 -13.45 15.50 5.84
C PRO A 85 -14.60 16.40 5.39
N THR A 86 -15.01 17.31 6.27
CA THR A 86 -15.99 18.37 6.02
C THR A 86 -15.51 19.35 4.94
N ALA A 87 -16.41 20.16 4.39
CA ALA A 87 -16.05 21.17 3.39
C ALA A 87 -14.95 22.13 3.88
N LYS A 88 -14.99 22.55 5.16
CA LYS A 88 -13.99 23.43 5.78
C LYS A 88 -12.61 22.77 5.87
N GLU A 89 -12.57 21.51 6.32
CA GLU A 89 -11.32 20.74 6.39
C GLU A 89 -10.73 20.51 4.99
N ARG A 90 -11.57 20.20 4.00
CA ARG A 90 -11.14 20.05 2.59
C ARG A 90 -10.52 21.33 2.06
N ALA A 91 -11.15 22.48 2.32
CA ALA A 91 -10.62 23.79 1.90
C ALA A 91 -9.28 24.08 2.58
N PHE A 92 -9.19 23.90 3.90
CA PHE A 92 -7.96 24.07 4.67
C PHE A 92 -6.80 23.23 4.13
N PHE A 93 -7.00 21.93 3.94
CA PHE A 93 -5.92 21.07 3.42
C PHE A 93 -5.56 21.37 1.97
N THR A 94 -6.54 21.73 1.14
CA THR A 94 -6.30 22.10 -0.26
C THR A 94 -5.45 23.36 -0.36
N ASP A 95 -5.73 24.37 0.47
CA ASP A 95 -4.94 25.60 0.57
C ASP A 95 -3.52 25.30 1.10
N LEU A 96 -3.44 24.64 2.27
CA LEU A 96 -2.17 24.31 2.92
C LEU A 96 -1.23 23.49 2.01
N TYR A 97 -1.79 22.53 1.26
CA TYR A 97 -1.02 21.62 0.42
C TYR A 97 -1.02 21.97 -1.07
N GLY A 98 -1.67 23.08 -1.44
CA GLY A 98 -1.59 23.71 -2.77
C GLY A 98 -2.20 22.88 -3.89
N GLY A 99 -3.35 22.23 -3.65
CA GLY A 99 -4.07 21.51 -4.68
C GLY A 99 -4.98 20.39 -4.19
N PRO A 100 -5.73 19.75 -5.11
CA PRO A 100 -6.63 18.67 -4.77
C PRO A 100 -5.87 17.47 -4.18
N PRO A 101 -6.54 16.61 -3.39
CA PRO A 101 -5.90 15.47 -2.73
C PRO A 101 -5.42 14.45 -3.77
N GLN A 102 -4.14 14.07 -3.67
CA GLN A 102 -3.49 13.16 -4.60
C GLN A 102 -2.65 12.14 -3.85
N VAL A 103 -2.65 10.92 -4.38
CA VAL A 103 -1.80 9.82 -3.90
C VAL A 103 -1.18 9.06 -5.07
N ARG A 104 -0.10 8.34 -4.79
CA ARG A 104 0.47 7.33 -5.69
C ARG A 104 1.25 6.29 -4.90
N ILE A 105 1.47 5.14 -5.50
CA ILE A 105 2.31 4.09 -4.91
C ILE A 105 3.75 4.25 -5.37
N SER A 106 4.68 4.07 -4.42
CA SER A 106 6.12 4.14 -4.63
C SER A 106 6.79 2.82 -4.28
N VAL A 107 7.70 2.36 -5.14
CA VAL A 107 8.58 1.23 -4.89
C VAL A 107 9.92 1.75 -4.40
N LEU A 108 10.29 1.42 -3.16
CA LEU A 108 11.49 1.89 -2.51
C LEU A 108 12.53 0.78 -2.32
N ARG A 109 13.80 1.14 -2.42
CA ARG A 109 14.94 0.31 -2.02
C ARG A 109 15.67 0.94 -0.84
N ALA A 110 15.63 0.27 0.31
CA ALA A 110 16.38 0.68 1.48
C ALA A 110 17.88 0.48 1.27
N GLY A 111 18.70 1.35 1.86
CA GLY A 111 20.13 1.10 2.02
C GLY A 111 20.39 -0.17 2.85
N ARG A 112 21.50 -0.85 2.56
CA ARG A 112 21.82 -2.17 3.14
C ARG A 112 22.58 -2.09 4.47
N THR A 113 23.13 -0.94 4.83
CA THR A 113 23.94 -0.78 6.05
C THR A 113 23.15 -0.13 7.17
N ARG A 114 23.58 -0.30 8.43
CA ARG A 114 22.95 0.34 9.59
C ARG A 114 22.84 1.86 9.42
N LYS A 115 23.87 2.49 8.84
CA LYS A 115 23.94 3.93 8.57
C LYS A 115 22.97 4.36 7.45
N THR A 116 22.72 3.51 6.46
CA THR A 116 21.94 3.84 5.25
C THR A 116 20.53 3.25 5.21
N ARG A 117 20.15 2.40 6.18
CA ARG A 117 18.83 1.72 6.22
C ARG A 117 17.61 2.64 6.20
N LEU A 118 17.79 3.91 6.57
CA LEU A 118 16.76 4.94 6.54
C LEU A 118 16.79 5.78 5.27
N THR A 119 17.79 5.60 4.42
CA THR A 119 17.86 6.22 3.10
C THR A 119 17.28 5.25 2.09
N HIS A 120 16.28 5.71 1.33
CA HIS A 120 15.57 4.92 0.35
C HIS A 120 15.74 5.53 -1.02
N ARG A 121 16.15 4.71 -2.00
CA ARG A 121 16.11 5.05 -3.42
C ARG A 121 14.72 4.76 -3.95
N LEU A 122 14.13 5.72 -4.66
CA LEU A 122 12.87 5.53 -5.36
C LEU A 122 13.15 4.76 -6.66
N LEU A 123 12.58 3.57 -6.81
CA LEU A 123 12.80 2.75 -8.01
C LEU A 123 11.73 2.98 -9.07
N ARG A 124 10.47 3.06 -8.66
CA ARG A 124 9.30 3.18 -9.55
C ARG A 124 8.15 3.88 -8.82
N GLN A 125 7.21 4.43 -9.57
CA GLN A 125 5.94 4.96 -9.05
C GLN A 125 4.80 4.63 -10.01
N SER A 126 3.59 4.41 -9.48
CA SER A 126 2.34 4.41 -10.25
C SER A 126 1.99 5.82 -10.69
N ASP A 127 0.97 6.02 -11.52
CA ASP A 127 0.39 7.36 -11.75
C ASP A 127 -0.14 8.04 -10.47
N ARG A 128 -0.43 9.33 -10.61
CA ARG A 128 -1.05 10.13 -9.55
C ARG A 128 -2.56 10.00 -9.64
N PHE A 129 -3.19 9.56 -8.56
CA PHE A 129 -4.63 9.40 -8.46
C PHE A 129 -5.22 10.51 -7.62
N ARG A 130 -6.24 11.18 -8.16
CA ARG A 130 -7.11 12.08 -7.39
C ARG A 130 -8.10 11.27 -6.57
N VAL A 131 -8.25 11.64 -5.30
CA VAL A 131 -9.05 10.85 -4.35
C VAL A 131 -10.26 11.59 -3.79
N ASP A 132 -10.46 12.86 -4.16
CA ASP A 132 -11.53 13.72 -3.63
C ASP A 132 -12.94 13.15 -3.80
N ARG A 133 -13.20 12.46 -4.92
CA ARG A 133 -14.51 11.86 -5.23
C ARG A 133 -14.85 10.63 -4.38
N TYR A 134 -13.90 10.14 -3.60
CA TYR A 134 -14.03 8.86 -2.87
C TYR A 134 -13.92 9.03 -1.35
N PHE A 135 -14.00 10.25 -0.84
CA PHE A 135 -13.98 10.50 0.60
C PHE A 135 -15.10 9.75 1.33
N GLY A 136 -14.76 9.19 2.50
CA GLY A 136 -15.65 8.31 3.26
C GLY A 136 -15.75 6.86 2.77
N SER A 137 -14.98 6.48 1.75
CA SER A 137 -15.00 5.13 1.17
C SER A 137 -13.59 4.52 1.07
N SER A 138 -13.49 3.31 0.48
CA SER A 138 -12.22 2.61 0.27
C SER A 138 -12.04 2.20 -1.19
N PRO A 139 -11.81 3.15 -2.12
CA PRO A 139 -11.64 2.83 -3.53
C PRO A 139 -10.40 1.97 -3.80
N THR A 140 -10.47 1.16 -4.84
CA THR A 140 -9.33 0.46 -5.45
C THR A 140 -8.95 1.15 -6.75
N PHE A 141 -7.67 1.44 -6.92
CA PHE A 141 -7.11 2.01 -8.14
C PHE A 141 -6.17 1.00 -8.80
N VAL A 142 -6.46 0.68 -10.06
CA VAL A 142 -5.62 -0.19 -10.89
C VAL A 142 -4.62 0.68 -11.64
N PHE A 143 -3.40 0.16 -11.85
CA PHE A 143 -2.38 0.84 -12.64
C PHE A 143 -2.50 0.48 -14.11
N ASP A 144 -2.29 1.46 -14.98
CA ASP A 144 -2.16 1.22 -16.43
C ASP A 144 -0.96 0.30 -16.70
N GLU A 145 0.16 0.56 -16.00
CA GLU A 145 1.35 -0.28 -16.04
C GLU A 145 1.69 -0.91 -14.68
N PRO A 146 1.79 -2.25 -14.61
CA PRO A 146 2.27 -2.95 -13.43
C PRO A 146 3.67 -2.52 -12.96
N LEU A 147 3.82 -2.25 -11.66
CA LEU A 147 5.12 -1.92 -11.09
C LEU A 147 5.92 -3.18 -10.78
N LYS A 148 7.00 -3.42 -11.53
CA LYS A 148 7.95 -4.51 -11.24
C LYS A 148 8.62 -4.30 -9.89
N VAL A 149 8.64 -5.34 -9.06
CA VAL A 149 9.23 -5.33 -7.72
C VAL A 149 10.15 -6.51 -7.51
N SER A 150 11.12 -6.34 -6.61
CA SER A 150 12.05 -7.38 -6.18
C SER A 150 12.00 -7.59 -4.68
N ARG A 151 12.49 -8.75 -4.22
CA ARG A 151 12.61 -9.07 -2.79
C ARG A 151 13.25 -7.93 -2.00
N GLY A 152 12.62 -7.58 -0.88
CA GLY A 152 13.10 -6.53 0.04
C GLY A 152 12.80 -5.10 -0.42
N ASN A 153 12.20 -4.90 -1.60
CA ASN A 153 11.58 -3.61 -1.91
C ASN A 153 10.49 -3.32 -0.89
N ARG A 154 10.33 -2.04 -0.55
CA ARG A 154 9.25 -1.56 0.32
C ARG A 154 8.27 -0.77 -0.51
N ILE A 155 6.99 -1.08 -0.35
CA ILE A 155 5.92 -0.31 -0.96
C ILE A 155 5.54 0.82 -0.01
N ALA A 156 5.40 2.02 -0.55
CA ALA A 156 5.13 3.23 0.19
C ALA A 156 4.00 4.02 -0.48
N LEU A 157 3.23 4.73 0.35
CA LEU A 157 2.27 5.72 -0.11
C LEU A 157 2.99 7.06 -0.28
N THR A 158 2.99 7.60 -1.49
CA THR A 158 3.42 8.97 -1.76
C THR A 158 2.20 9.85 -1.87
N VAL A 159 2.21 10.96 -1.14
CA VAL A 159 1.16 11.96 -1.10
C VAL A 159 1.75 13.27 -1.64
N PRO A 160 1.58 13.58 -2.94
CA PRO A 160 2.10 14.82 -3.53
C PRO A 160 1.51 16.09 -2.92
N THR A 161 0.20 16.08 -2.63
CA THR A 161 -0.55 17.18 -2.01
C THR A 161 -1.00 16.75 -0.62
N TRP A 162 -2.19 16.16 -0.50
CA TRP A 162 -2.76 15.69 0.76
C TRP A 162 -3.74 14.53 0.56
N THR A 163 -4.04 13.81 1.64
CA THR A 163 -5.08 12.76 1.68
C THR A 163 -5.52 12.48 3.13
N PRO A 164 -6.82 12.25 3.40
CA PRO A 164 -7.32 11.86 4.71
C PRO A 164 -7.20 10.34 4.94
N SER A 165 -6.01 9.77 4.70
CA SER A 165 -5.75 8.32 4.81
C SER A 165 -4.87 7.98 6.02
N LEU A 166 -5.26 8.48 7.20
CA LEU A 166 -4.52 8.33 8.45
C LEU A 166 -5.46 7.90 9.56
N ALA A 167 -5.16 6.75 10.16
CA ALA A 167 -5.77 6.35 11.43
C ALA A 167 -4.89 6.82 12.59
N LEU A 168 -5.52 7.33 13.65
CA LEU A 168 -4.88 7.87 14.86
C LEU A 168 -5.39 7.16 16.12
N GLY A 169 -4.76 7.44 17.27
CA GLY A 169 -5.20 6.92 18.57
C GLY A 169 -4.98 5.41 18.74
N LEU A 170 -4.13 4.79 17.92
CA LEU A 170 -3.88 3.34 17.94
C LEU A 170 -2.84 2.97 18.99
N GLY A 171 -2.75 1.69 19.36
CA GLY A 171 -1.68 1.20 20.24
C GLY A 171 -0.27 1.39 19.63
N ARG A 172 0.77 1.46 20.48
CA ARG A 172 2.18 1.75 20.08
C ARG A 172 2.79 0.78 19.07
N ALA A 173 2.20 -0.42 18.90
CA ALA A 173 2.60 -1.36 17.87
C ALA A 173 2.27 -0.87 16.44
N ASN A 174 1.53 0.23 16.30
CA ASN A 174 1.27 0.89 15.04
C ASN A 174 2.25 2.02 14.84
N TRP A 175 3.07 1.93 13.79
CA TRP A 175 3.93 3.04 13.41
C TRP A 175 4.30 3.03 11.93
N TRP A 176 4.44 4.24 11.39
CA TRP A 176 4.90 4.48 10.04
C TRP A 176 6.04 5.48 10.05
N ARG A 177 6.76 5.52 8.93
CA ARG A 177 7.91 6.40 8.77
C ARG A 177 7.75 7.23 7.52
N SER A 178 8.03 8.53 7.63
CA SER A 178 7.96 9.45 6.50
C SER A 178 9.34 9.90 6.04
N SER A 179 9.38 10.39 4.82
CA SER A 179 10.50 11.07 4.17
C SER A 179 10.76 12.51 4.68
N ARG A 180 10.09 12.94 5.77
CA ARG A 180 10.46 14.17 6.47
C ARG A 180 11.84 14.02 7.11
N ARG A 181 12.54 15.15 7.27
CA ARG A 181 13.86 15.18 7.91
C ARG A 181 13.72 14.84 9.38
N LYS A 182 14.73 14.15 9.94
CA LYS A 182 14.80 13.89 11.38
C LYS A 182 14.73 15.24 12.12
N GLY A 183 13.91 15.31 13.17
CA GLY A 183 13.67 16.55 13.92
C GLY A 183 12.63 17.49 13.32
N SER A 184 12.08 17.19 12.13
CA SER A 184 11.09 18.02 11.43
C SER A 184 9.75 17.30 11.26
N CYS A 185 9.39 16.40 12.18
CA CYS A 185 8.25 15.50 12.02
C CYS A 185 6.90 16.22 12.09
N SER A 186 6.84 17.34 12.82
CA SER A 186 5.72 18.27 12.92
C SER A 186 5.71 19.37 11.86
N ASN A 187 6.79 19.54 11.08
CA ASN A 187 6.84 20.55 10.01
C ASN A 187 6.02 20.06 8.82
N VAL A 188 4.71 20.33 8.83
CA VAL A 188 3.76 19.92 7.80
C VAL A 188 3.98 20.64 6.46
N SER A 189 4.55 21.86 6.48
CA SER A 189 4.85 22.67 5.30
C SER A 189 6.03 22.13 4.47
N GLN A 190 6.87 21.28 5.07
CA GLN A 190 7.99 20.65 4.35
C GLN A 190 7.48 19.86 3.14
N ARG A 191 8.03 20.16 1.96
CA ARG A 191 7.88 19.37 0.73
C ARG A 191 8.69 18.07 0.83
N ALA A 192 8.12 17.12 1.55
CA ALA A 192 8.77 15.86 1.92
C ALA A 192 8.49 14.70 0.96
N GLN A 193 7.59 14.84 -0.01
CA GLN A 193 7.29 13.81 -1.00
C GLN A 193 8.52 13.46 -1.86
N GLN A 194 8.80 12.17 -2.03
CA GLN A 194 9.85 11.69 -2.93
C GLN A 194 9.24 11.43 -4.31
N GLN A 195 9.61 12.25 -5.31
CA GLN A 195 8.97 12.23 -6.64
C GLN A 195 9.90 11.82 -7.78
N PHE A 196 11.21 11.95 -7.60
CA PHE A 196 12.18 11.67 -8.65
C PHE A 196 12.64 10.23 -8.58
N VAL A 197 12.30 9.45 -9.60
CA VAL A 197 12.81 8.09 -9.78
C VAL A 197 14.34 8.12 -9.78
N ASN A 198 14.95 7.11 -9.18
CA ASN A 198 16.38 7.00 -8.84
C ASN A 198 16.90 7.99 -7.79
N GLY A 199 16.12 9.00 -7.42
CA GLY A 199 16.45 9.88 -6.30
C GLY A 199 16.46 9.14 -4.97
N SER A 200 17.37 9.52 -4.08
CA SER A 200 17.47 8.98 -2.72
C SER A 200 16.95 9.98 -1.70
N ARG A 201 16.26 9.50 -0.67
CA ARG A 201 15.76 10.34 0.42
C ARG A 201 15.85 9.64 1.76
N ASN A 202 16.20 10.39 2.81
CA ASN A 202 16.17 9.89 4.17
C ASN A 202 14.75 9.92 4.75
N TYR A 203 14.39 8.86 5.47
CA TYR A 203 13.10 8.69 6.14
C TYR A 203 13.32 8.86 7.65
N GLY A 204 13.38 10.11 8.07
CA GLY A 204 13.87 10.50 9.39
C GLY A 204 12.81 10.47 10.49
N CYS A 205 11.54 10.55 10.12
CA CYS A 205 10.43 10.72 11.07
C CYS A 205 9.63 9.46 11.27
N THR A 206 9.47 9.03 12.52
CA THR A 206 8.64 7.90 12.92
C THR A 206 7.43 8.41 13.67
N TYR A 207 6.25 7.97 13.26
CA TYR A 207 4.98 8.34 13.86
C TYR A 207 4.41 7.07 14.51
N PHE A 208 4.32 7.09 15.82
CA PHE A 208 3.68 6.02 16.60
C PHE A 208 2.18 6.27 16.68
N THR A 209 1.45 5.26 17.18
CA THR A 209 0.00 5.31 17.43
C THR A 209 -0.84 5.69 16.22
N ALA A 210 -0.28 5.51 15.02
CA ALA A 210 -0.88 5.93 13.75
C ALA A 210 -0.61 4.92 12.62
N ARG A 211 -1.53 4.83 11.66
CA ARG A 211 -1.46 3.92 10.51
C ARG A 211 -1.88 4.64 9.22
N LEU A 212 -1.08 4.49 8.16
CA LEU A 212 -1.50 4.83 6.80
C LEU A 212 -2.48 3.76 6.32
N THR A 213 -3.68 4.16 5.91
CA THR A 213 -4.78 3.24 5.61
C THR A 213 -4.84 2.87 4.13
N TYR A 214 -3.86 2.07 3.66
CA TYR A 214 -3.85 1.52 2.31
C TYR A 214 -3.44 0.04 2.32
N SER A 215 -3.72 -0.67 1.23
CA SER A 215 -3.18 -2.00 0.88
C SER A 215 -2.71 -2.00 -0.57
N VAL A 216 -1.93 -3.00 -0.99
CA VAL A 216 -1.51 -3.14 -2.39
C VAL A 216 -1.65 -4.58 -2.89
N SER A 217 -2.20 -4.73 -4.09
CA SER A 217 -2.38 -6.00 -4.77
C SER A 217 -1.07 -6.42 -5.42
N TYR A 218 -0.42 -7.42 -4.83
CA TYR A 218 0.86 -7.97 -5.26
C TYR A 218 0.67 -9.34 -5.89
N VAL A 219 1.17 -9.50 -7.12
CA VAL A 219 1.21 -10.77 -7.83
C VAL A 219 2.66 -11.22 -7.96
N PRO A 220 3.04 -12.34 -7.33
CA PRO A 220 4.41 -12.82 -7.39
C PRO A 220 4.69 -13.50 -8.75
N ASP A 221 5.92 -13.43 -9.24
CA ASP A 221 6.30 -14.07 -10.51
C ASP A 221 6.03 -15.58 -10.45
N PRO A 222 5.60 -16.22 -11.56
CA PRO A 222 5.31 -17.65 -11.57
C PRO A 222 6.52 -18.48 -11.12
N ARG A 223 6.26 -19.62 -10.50
CA ARG A 223 7.27 -20.64 -10.20
C ARG A 223 6.99 -21.85 -11.06
N ARG A 224 8.05 -22.57 -11.44
CA ARG A 224 7.91 -23.89 -12.05
C ARG A 224 7.12 -24.80 -11.11
N THR A 225 6.15 -25.51 -11.66
CA THR A 225 5.28 -26.46 -10.95
C THR A 225 5.67 -27.91 -11.22
N ASP A 226 6.72 -28.16 -12.00
CA ASP A 226 7.16 -29.48 -12.47
C ASP A 226 8.15 -30.19 -11.52
N GLY A 227 8.32 -29.67 -10.29
CA GLY A 227 9.07 -30.34 -9.22
C GLY A 227 10.59 -30.44 -9.42
N ARG A 228 11.14 -30.01 -10.56
CA ARG A 228 12.59 -29.97 -10.80
C ARG A 228 13.15 -28.66 -10.24
N ARG A 229 14.02 -28.78 -9.22
CA ARG A 229 14.74 -27.64 -8.64
C ARG A 229 15.73 -27.05 -9.62
#